data_AF-A0A1J5R842-F1
#
_entry.id   AF-A0A1J5R842-F1
#
_cell.length_a   1.000
_cell.length_b   1.000
_cell.length_c   1.000
_cell.angle_alpha   90.00
_cell.angle_beta   90.00
_cell.angle_gamma   90.00
#
_symmetry.space_group_name_H-M   'P 1'
#
loop_
_entity.id
_entity.type
_entity.pdbx_description
1 polymer ?
#
loop_
_entity_poly.entity_id
_entity_poly.type
_entity_poly.pdbx_seq_one_letter_code
_entity_poly.pdbx_strand_id
1 'polypeptide(L)'
;MKNPIPTAFAGLEHLATAVLLLDGESQVLYANPAAEILFAVSSHQMEGFSLAQVFPNAGILLTAVENALAANSPFREHEFPITTVRQNTLVVTCTATPVDFNPVRLVLEFQQMDQQLRIAREERMLIQQQANAELLRNLAHEIRNPLGGLRGAAQLLEHELPQASLREYTQVIIKEADRLQLLMDRLLVPHRAPKYEPTNIHEVLERVRSLLLAESPQGISIRRDYDTSLPDLIGDREKLIQAVLNIARNAVQAMEGKGELILRTRAERQVTLAKKRYRVAIKLQIIDNGPGIPPDIHDRIFYPLVSGRAEGSGLGLTLAQTFITQHHGMIECESRPGHTCFTILLPLESTAYTTKQVPL
;
A
#
# COMPACT_ATOMS: atom_id res chain seq x y z
N MET A 1 32.66 -15.91 30.85
CA MET A 1 32.15 -15.40 32.14
C MET A 1 30.89 -14.63 31.82
N LYS A 2 29.74 -14.95 32.44
CA LYS A 2 28.49 -14.19 32.23
C LYS A 2 28.73 -12.77 32.76
N ASN A 3 28.61 -11.75 31.92
CA ASN A 3 28.48 -10.39 32.42
C ASN A 3 27.13 -10.33 33.15
N PRO A 4 27.11 -10.01 34.45
CA PRO A 4 25.85 -9.89 35.16
C PRO A 4 25.09 -8.69 34.57
N ILE A 5 23.78 -8.88 34.38
CA ILE A 5 22.82 -7.79 34.15
C ILE A 5 23.18 -6.65 35.12
N PRO A 6 23.20 -5.37 34.71
CA PRO A 6 23.33 -4.31 35.69
C PRO A 6 22.20 -4.47 36.72
N THR A 7 22.50 -4.46 38.01
CA THR A 7 21.56 -4.80 39.09
C THR A 7 20.24 -4.02 39.03
N ALA A 8 20.27 -2.82 38.45
CA ALA A 8 19.10 -1.99 38.20
C ALA A 8 18.10 -2.56 37.16
N PHE A 9 18.51 -3.52 36.33
CA PHE A 9 17.72 -4.12 35.25
C PHE A 9 17.44 -5.61 35.42
N ALA A 10 17.67 -6.17 36.62
CA ALA A 10 17.53 -7.61 36.87
C ALA A 10 16.16 -8.21 36.44
N GLY A 11 15.08 -7.41 36.47
CA GLY A 11 13.75 -7.85 36.04
C GLY A 11 13.60 -8.12 34.53
N LEU A 12 14.49 -7.61 33.68
CA LEU A 12 14.37 -7.74 32.22
C LEU A 12 14.52 -9.19 31.72
N GLU A 13 15.23 -10.04 32.45
CA GLU A 13 15.38 -11.47 32.10
C GLU A 13 14.04 -12.24 32.13
N HIS A 14 13.07 -11.76 32.90
CA HIS A 14 11.77 -12.41 33.06
C HIS A 14 10.70 -11.93 32.07
N LEU A 15 11.02 -10.92 31.26
CA LEU A 15 10.08 -10.40 30.28
C LEU A 15 9.95 -11.36 29.09
N ALA A 16 8.70 -11.58 28.66
CA ALA A 16 8.41 -12.26 27.40
C ALA A 16 8.71 -11.38 26.17
N THR A 17 8.79 -10.05 26.36
CA THR A 17 9.15 -9.11 25.32
C THR A 17 10.66 -9.05 25.13
N ALA A 18 11.10 -8.99 23.88
CA ALA A 18 12.51 -8.86 23.54
C ALA A 18 13.02 -7.45 23.87
N VAL A 19 14.10 -7.35 24.65
CA VAL A 19 14.68 -6.08 25.10
C VAL A 19 16.19 -6.07 24.88
N LEU A 20 16.70 -4.97 24.32
CA LEU A 20 18.13 -4.65 24.24
C LEU A 20 18.44 -3.38 25.02
N LEU A 21 19.60 -3.34 25.69
CA LEU A 21 20.15 -2.12 26.29
C LEU A 21 21.33 -1.66 25.47
N LEU A 22 21.39 -0.36 25.14
CA LEU A 22 22.53 0.22 24.42
C LEU A 22 23.24 1.28 25.24
N ASP A 23 24.53 1.45 24.97
CA ASP A 23 25.32 2.57 25.47
C ASP A 23 25.15 3.86 24.64
N GLY A 24 25.94 4.89 24.96
CA GLY A 24 25.93 6.17 24.23
C GLY A 24 26.50 6.11 22.81
N GLU A 25 27.19 5.03 22.45
CA GLU A 25 27.73 4.78 21.11
C GLU A 25 26.83 3.81 20.30
N SER A 26 25.64 3.50 20.80
CA SER A 26 24.70 2.53 20.22
C SER A 26 25.26 1.10 20.13
N GLN A 27 26.19 0.74 21.01
CA GLN A 27 26.65 -0.64 21.18
C GLN A 27 25.73 -1.39 22.14
N VAL A 28 25.47 -2.66 21.84
CA VAL A 28 24.63 -3.50 22.68
C VAL A 28 25.38 -3.84 23.97
N LEU A 29 24.86 -3.39 25.10
CA LEU A 29 25.36 -3.73 26.43
C LEU A 29 24.75 -5.02 26.97
N TYR A 30 23.51 -5.31 26.56
CA TYR A 30 22.76 -6.44 27.08
C TYR A 30 21.59 -6.80 26.15
N ALA A 31 21.30 -8.09 26.05
CA ALA A 31 20.10 -8.63 25.43
C ALA A 31 19.42 -9.61 26.37
N ASN A 32 18.11 -9.48 26.57
CA ASN A 32 17.39 -10.42 27.41
C ASN A 32 17.12 -11.77 26.69
N PRO A 33 16.73 -12.83 27.41
CA PRO A 33 16.45 -14.14 26.81
C PRO A 33 15.38 -14.10 25.70
N ALA A 34 14.37 -13.23 25.84
CA ALA A 34 13.36 -13.05 24.79
C ALA A 34 13.94 -12.45 23.50
N ALA A 35 14.92 -11.55 23.59
CA ALA A 35 15.65 -11.04 22.41
C ALA A 35 16.50 -12.14 21.76
N GLU A 36 17.15 -12.99 22.55
CA GLU A 36 17.90 -14.14 22.00
C GLU A 36 16.99 -15.09 21.22
N ILE A 37 15.81 -15.39 21.77
CA ILE A 37 14.80 -16.22 21.13
C ILE A 37 14.29 -15.57 19.85
N LEU A 38 13.90 -14.29 19.92
CA LEU A 38 13.31 -13.55 18.80
C LEU A 38 14.28 -13.46 17.60
N PHE A 39 15.53 -13.09 17.87
CA PHE A 39 16.53 -12.86 16.83
C PHE A 39 17.29 -14.13 16.44
N ALA A 40 17.16 -15.22 17.23
CA ALA A 40 17.95 -16.44 17.11
C ALA A 40 19.46 -16.19 17.17
N VAL A 41 19.89 -15.16 17.89
CA VAL A 41 21.29 -14.75 18.12
C VAL A 41 21.51 -14.76 19.63
N SER A 42 22.63 -15.28 20.11
CA SER A 42 22.89 -15.25 21.57
C SER A 42 23.30 -13.86 22.04
N SER A 43 23.06 -13.54 23.30
CA SER A 43 23.45 -12.26 23.92
C SER A 43 24.95 -12.02 23.75
N HIS A 44 25.76 -13.07 23.89
CA HIS A 44 27.21 -12.98 23.71
C HIS A 44 27.64 -12.63 22.27
N GLN A 45 26.80 -12.92 21.27
CA GLN A 45 27.04 -12.52 19.87
C GLN A 45 26.54 -11.11 19.56
N MET A 46 25.74 -10.51 20.45
CA MET A 46 25.23 -9.15 20.30
C MET A 46 26.03 -8.15 21.14
N GLU A 47 26.40 -8.53 22.36
CA GLU A 47 27.15 -7.71 23.31
C GLU A 47 28.45 -7.14 22.73
N GLY A 48 28.66 -5.84 22.90
CA GLY A 48 29.83 -5.10 22.41
C GLY A 48 29.81 -4.81 20.90
N PHE A 49 28.79 -5.23 20.17
CA PHE A 49 28.60 -4.89 18.76
C PHE A 49 27.59 -3.77 18.60
N SER A 50 27.78 -2.95 17.56
CA SER A 50 26.79 -1.92 17.19
C SER A 50 25.54 -2.55 16.60
N LEU A 51 24.42 -1.82 16.66
CA LEU A 51 23.18 -2.26 16.02
C LEU A 51 23.34 -2.62 14.53
N ALA A 52 24.18 -1.88 13.80
CA ALA A 52 24.43 -2.16 12.38
C ALA A 52 25.20 -3.47 12.14
N GLN A 53 26.03 -3.90 13.12
CA GLN A 53 26.73 -5.17 13.07
C GLN A 53 25.81 -6.33 13.45
N VAL A 54 24.93 -6.15 14.44
CA VAL A 54 23.97 -7.18 14.89
C VAL A 54 22.82 -7.34 13.89
N PHE A 55 22.38 -6.23 13.30
CA PHE A 55 21.27 -6.14 12.37
C PHE A 55 21.71 -5.47 11.06
N PRO A 56 22.20 -6.26 10.08
CA PRO A 56 22.53 -5.74 8.76
C PRO A 56 21.31 -5.08 8.09
N ASN A 57 21.54 -3.95 7.41
CA ASN A 57 20.50 -3.16 6.73
C ASN A 57 19.41 -2.58 7.65
N ALA A 58 19.70 -2.38 8.95
CA ALA A 58 18.74 -1.85 9.91
C ALA A 58 18.58 -0.31 9.87
N GLY A 59 18.51 0.29 8.68
CA GLY A 59 18.42 1.76 8.52
C GLY A 59 17.22 2.38 9.23
N ILE A 60 16.08 1.69 9.28
CA ILE A 60 14.87 2.14 9.99
C ILE A 60 15.10 2.10 11.51
N LEU A 61 15.72 1.05 12.03
CA LEU A 61 16.05 0.95 13.46
C LEU A 61 17.03 2.05 13.89
N LEU A 62 18.06 2.31 13.08
CA LEU A 62 19.04 3.37 13.34
C LEU A 62 18.36 4.74 13.37
N THR A 63 17.50 5.02 12.39
CA THR A 63 16.69 6.25 12.36
C THR A 63 15.81 6.38 13.62
N ALA A 64 15.18 5.30 14.05
CA ALA A 64 14.35 5.29 15.26
C ALA A 64 15.16 5.64 16.52
N VAL A 65 16.37 5.09 16.63
CA VAL A 65 17.31 5.37 17.73
C VAL A 65 17.79 6.82 17.68
N GLU A 66 18.19 7.31 16.51
CA GLU A 66 18.63 8.70 16.31
C GLU A 66 17.52 9.69 16.69
N ASN A 67 16.28 9.44 16.28
CA ASN A 67 15.12 10.26 16.65
C ASN A 67 14.86 10.26 18.15
N ALA A 68 14.93 9.09 18.80
CA ALA A 68 14.74 8.95 20.24
C ALA A 68 15.79 9.74 21.03
N LEU A 69 17.06 9.65 20.62
CA LEU A 69 18.17 10.40 21.24
C LEU A 69 18.06 11.90 20.99
N ALA A 70 17.78 12.32 19.75
CA ALA A 70 17.69 13.72 19.37
C ALA A 70 16.53 14.45 20.07
N ALA A 71 15.39 13.77 20.21
CA ALA A 71 14.22 14.31 20.90
C ALA A 71 14.25 14.10 22.42
N ASN A 72 15.16 13.25 22.93
CA ASN A 72 15.19 12.77 24.32
C ASN A 72 13.81 12.27 24.80
N SER A 73 13.11 11.54 23.94
CA SER A 73 11.75 11.04 24.15
C SER A 73 11.61 9.64 23.54
N PRO A 74 10.73 8.76 24.06
CA PRO A 74 10.44 7.48 23.43
C PRO A 74 10.00 7.67 21.97
N PHE A 75 10.56 6.87 21.06
CA PHE A 75 10.21 6.85 19.65
C PHE A 75 9.85 5.43 19.24
N ARG A 76 8.71 5.26 18.56
CA ARG A 76 8.19 3.94 18.18
C ARG A 76 8.09 3.85 16.67
N GLU A 77 8.73 2.83 16.11
CA GLU A 77 8.58 2.46 14.70
C GLU A 77 7.80 1.17 14.56
N HIS A 78 6.86 1.21 13.62
CA HIS A 78 5.93 0.12 13.37
C HIS A 78 6.32 -0.66 12.12
N GLU A 79 6.14 -1.98 12.19
CA GLU A 79 6.09 -2.87 11.02
C GLU A 79 7.28 -2.76 10.05
N PHE A 80 8.51 -2.81 10.57
CA PHE A 80 9.71 -2.78 9.73
C PHE A 80 10.50 -4.09 9.78
N PRO A 81 11.19 -4.46 8.69
CA PRO A 81 12.01 -5.65 8.68
C PRO A 81 13.31 -5.44 9.46
N ILE A 82 13.65 -6.40 10.31
CA ILE A 82 14.99 -6.58 10.88
C ILE A 82 15.57 -7.86 10.33
N THR A 83 16.74 -7.74 9.71
CA THR A 83 17.57 -8.89 9.32
C THR A 83 18.67 -9.07 10.35
N THR A 84 18.81 -10.27 10.90
CA THR A 84 19.88 -10.59 11.86
C THR A 84 21.14 -11.07 11.14
N VAL A 85 22.29 -11.10 11.83
CA VAL A 85 23.54 -11.69 11.30
C VAL A 85 23.40 -13.13 10.80
N ARG A 86 22.39 -13.88 11.24
CA ARG A 86 22.10 -15.24 10.76
C ARG A 86 21.21 -15.27 9.51
N GLN A 87 21.02 -14.12 8.85
CA GLN A 87 20.16 -13.94 7.68
C GLN A 87 18.67 -14.27 7.92
N ASN A 88 18.24 -14.33 9.17
CA ASN A 88 16.81 -14.41 9.49
C ASN A 88 16.20 -13.01 9.40
N THR A 89 15.08 -12.87 8.71
CA THR A 89 14.37 -11.58 8.57
C THR A 89 12.99 -11.70 9.19
N LEU A 90 12.71 -10.80 10.14
CA LEU A 90 11.46 -10.72 10.88
C LEU A 90 10.91 -9.30 10.82
N VAL A 91 9.58 -9.18 10.84
CA VAL A 91 8.90 -7.88 10.92
C VAL A 91 8.61 -7.59 12.38
N VAL A 92 9.08 -6.45 12.85
CA VAL A 92 8.94 -6.03 14.24
C VAL A 92 8.35 -4.64 14.34
N THR A 93 7.74 -4.38 15.48
CA THR A 93 7.62 -3.02 16.02
C THR A 93 8.74 -2.83 17.03
N CYS A 94 9.42 -1.68 16.99
CA CYS A 94 10.45 -1.32 17.96
C CYS A 94 10.11 -0.01 18.66
N THR A 95 10.24 0.02 19.98
CA THR A 95 10.19 1.25 20.77
C THR A 95 11.59 1.53 21.32
N ALA A 96 12.19 2.64 20.91
CA ALA A 96 13.45 3.14 21.44
C ALA A 96 13.18 4.18 22.53
N THR A 97 13.60 3.90 23.76
CA THR A 97 13.39 4.77 24.92
C THR A 97 14.73 5.24 25.47
N PRO A 98 15.04 6.55 25.44
CA PRO A 98 16.25 7.06 26.06
C PRO A 98 16.15 6.96 27.58
N VAL A 99 17.25 6.59 28.24
CA VAL A 99 17.34 6.47 29.70
C VAL A 99 18.63 7.12 30.20
N ASP A 100 18.58 7.71 31.38
CA ASP A 100 19.74 8.36 31.98
C ASP A 100 20.37 7.48 33.07
N PHE A 101 21.00 6.37 32.66
CA PHE A 101 21.59 5.40 33.58
C PHE A 101 22.93 4.87 33.08
N ASN A 102 24.06 5.48 33.47
CA ASN A 102 25.39 5.09 32.98
C ASN A 102 25.71 3.59 33.24
N PRO A 103 26.13 2.80 32.22
CA PRO A 103 26.43 3.17 30.82
C PRO A 103 25.26 3.08 29.84
N VAL A 104 24.08 2.61 30.27
CA VAL A 104 22.87 2.49 29.46
C VAL A 104 22.29 3.87 29.10
N ARG A 105 22.16 4.13 27.80
CA ARG A 105 21.54 5.36 27.28
C ARG A 105 20.22 5.08 26.58
N LEU A 106 19.97 3.85 26.15
CA LEU A 106 18.75 3.46 25.44
C LEU A 106 18.27 2.08 25.88
N VAL A 107 16.95 1.94 25.94
CA VAL A 107 16.22 0.68 26.05
C VAL A 107 15.45 0.49 24.75
N LEU A 108 15.69 -0.61 24.05
CA LEU A 108 14.94 -1.01 22.88
C LEU A 108 14.00 -2.14 23.23
N GLU A 109 12.71 -1.96 23.00
CA GLU A 109 11.69 -3.00 23.10
C GLU A 109 11.29 -3.48 21.70
N PHE A 110 11.29 -4.79 21.47
CA PHE A 110 10.88 -5.38 20.20
C PHE A 110 9.67 -6.28 20.38
N GLN A 111 8.69 -6.10 19.51
CA GLN A 111 7.52 -6.95 19.41
C GLN A 111 7.49 -7.56 18.01
N GLN A 112 7.62 -8.89 17.94
CA GLN A 112 7.40 -9.61 16.69
C GLN A 112 5.93 -9.49 16.32
N MET A 113 5.64 -9.09 15.09
CA MET A 113 4.28 -9.17 14.63
C MET A 113 3.93 -10.63 14.35
N ASP A 114 2.85 -11.11 14.97
CA ASP A 114 2.37 -12.48 14.75
C ASP A 114 1.98 -12.64 13.27
N GLN A 115 2.67 -13.55 12.59
CA GLN A 115 2.40 -13.89 11.21
C GLN A 115 0.95 -14.35 11.02
N GLN A 116 0.32 -14.96 12.03
CA GLN A 116 -1.08 -15.37 12.00
C GLN A 116 -2.03 -14.17 12.02
N LEU A 117 -1.74 -13.14 12.83
CA LEU A 117 -2.56 -11.91 12.86
C LEU A 117 -2.51 -11.16 11.53
N ARG A 118 -1.33 -11.09 10.90
CA ARG A 118 -1.18 -10.51 9.57
C ARG A 118 -1.99 -11.29 8.51
N ILE A 119 -1.84 -12.62 8.49
CA ILE A 119 -2.59 -13.49 7.57
C ILE A 119 -4.10 -13.36 7.81
N ALA A 120 -4.55 -13.30 9.06
CA ALA A 120 -5.96 -13.15 9.39
C ALA A 120 -6.53 -11.79 8.96
N ARG A 121 -5.75 -10.71 9.04
CA ARG A 121 -6.15 -9.38 8.51
C ARG A 121 -6.27 -9.40 6.99
N GLU A 122 -5.29 -9.95 6.28
CA GLU A 122 -5.31 -10.11 4.82
C GLU A 122 -6.53 -10.95 4.37
N GLU A 123 -6.82 -12.04 5.08
CA GLU A 123 -7.95 -12.93 4.79
C GLU A 123 -9.31 -12.25 5.01
N ARG A 124 -9.47 -11.51 6.11
CA ARG A 124 -10.68 -10.72 6.35
C ARG A 124 -10.89 -9.68 5.25
N MET A 125 -9.82 -9.03 4.81
CA MET A 125 -9.90 -8.03 3.75
C MET A 125 -10.31 -8.65 2.41
N LEU A 126 -9.75 -9.82 2.06
CA LEU A 126 -10.13 -10.56 0.85
C LEU A 126 -11.59 -11.03 0.90
N ILE A 127 -12.05 -11.59 2.02
CA ILE A 127 -13.45 -12.00 2.19
C ILE A 127 -14.39 -10.80 2.06
N GLN A 128 -14.05 -9.66 2.69
CA GLN A 128 -14.83 -8.44 2.60
C GLN A 128 -14.88 -7.90 1.16
N GLN A 129 -13.77 -7.97 0.42
CA GLN A 129 -13.73 -7.57 -0.99
C GLN A 129 -14.63 -8.45 -1.87
N GLN A 130 -14.58 -9.77 -1.68
CA GLN A 130 -15.42 -10.72 -2.41
C GLN A 130 -16.91 -10.46 -2.14
N ALA A 131 -17.28 -10.29 -0.87
CA ALA A 131 -18.64 -9.96 -0.46
C ALA A 131 -19.10 -8.62 -1.07
N ASN A 132 -18.26 -7.58 -1.03
CA ASN A 132 -18.59 -6.28 -1.62
C ASN A 132 -18.76 -6.38 -3.15
N ALA A 133 -17.91 -7.14 -3.83
CA ALA A 133 -18.00 -7.32 -5.29
C ALA A 133 -19.28 -8.07 -5.70
N GLU A 134 -19.71 -9.05 -4.90
CA GLU A 134 -20.95 -9.79 -5.13
C GLU A 134 -22.19 -8.92 -4.87
N LEU A 135 -22.20 -8.16 -3.77
CA LEU A 135 -23.27 -7.20 -3.47
C LEU A 135 -23.40 -6.14 -4.56
N LEU A 136 -22.29 -5.56 -5.01
CA LEU A 136 -22.28 -4.60 -6.13
C LEU A 136 -22.81 -5.22 -7.42
N ARG A 137 -22.53 -6.51 -7.69
CA ARG A 137 -23.07 -7.22 -8.84
C ARG A 137 -24.59 -7.31 -8.79
N ASN A 138 -25.13 -7.75 -7.66
CA ASN A 138 -26.57 -7.91 -7.48
C ASN A 138 -27.27 -6.54 -7.59
N LEU A 139 -26.74 -5.51 -6.92
CA LEU A 139 -27.25 -4.14 -7.02
C LEU A 139 -27.19 -3.60 -8.44
N ALA A 140 -26.12 -3.87 -9.18
CA ALA A 140 -26.00 -3.41 -10.56
C ALA A 140 -27.07 -4.01 -11.46
N HIS A 141 -27.36 -5.31 -11.33
CA HIS A 141 -28.44 -5.93 -12.07
C HIS A 141 -29.81 -5.35 -11.69
N GLU A 142 -30.04 -5.10 -10.40
CA GLU A 142 -31.30 -4.52 -9.92
C GLU A 142 -31.50 -3.05 -10.32
N ILE A 143 -30.43 -2.26 -10.46
CA ILE A 143 -30.50 -0.83 -10.85
C ILE A 143 -30.52 -0.65 -12.38
N ARG A 144 -29.88 -1.53 -13.16
CA ARG A 144 -29.96 -1.48 -14.63
C ARG A 144 -31.41 -1.56 -15.13
N ASN A 145 -32.25 -2.34 -14.46
CA ASN A 145 -33.65 -2.53 -14.83
C ASN A 145 -34.48 -1.23 -14.75
N PRO A 146 -34.55 -0.51 -13.61
CA PRO A 146 -35.27 0.76 -13.52
C PRO A 146 -34.62 1.87 -14.37
N LEU A 147 -33.29 1.89 -14.55
CA LEU A 147 -32.66 2.85 -15.46
C LEU A 147 -33.06 2.64 -16.92
N GLY A 148 -33.10 1.38 -17.38
CA GLY A 148 -33.63 1.02 -18.68
C GLY A 148 -35.09 1.42 -18.86
N GLY A 149 -35.91 1.22 -17.82
CA GLY A 149 -37.31 1.65 -17.78
C GLY A 149 -37.49 3.17 -17.85
N LEU A 150 -36.72 3.93 -17.06
CA LEU A 150 -36.72 5.40 -17.08
C LEU A 150 -36.31 5.95 -18.44
N ARG A 151 -35.24 5.38 -19.03
CA ARG A 151 -34.79 5.75 -20.37
C ARG A 151 -35.87 5.46 -21.42
N GLY A 152 -36.49 4.28 -21.38
CA GLY A 152 -37.56 3.90 -22.31
C GLY A 152 -38.79 4.79 -22.19
N ALA A 153 -39.22 5.10 -20.97
CA ALA A 153 -40.34 6.01 -20.72
C ALA A 153 -40.04 7.44 -21.21
N ALA A 154 -38.82 7.94 -20.99
CA ALA A 154 -38.40 9.25 -21.47
C ALA A 154 -38.33 9.31 -23.01
N GLN A 155 -37.91 8.22 -23.68
CA GLN A 155 -37.90 8.11 -25.14
C GLN A 155 -39.32 8.10 -25.73
N LEU A 156 -40.25 7.36 -25.10
CA LEU A 156 -41.65 7.36 -25.50
C LEU A 156 -42.27 8.75 -25.32
N LEU A 157 -42.02 9.39 -24.18
CA LEU A 157 -42.48 10.75 -23.91
C LEU A 157 -41.92 11.75 -24.93
N GLU A 158 -40.64 11.65 -25.29
CA GLU A 158 -40.02 12.51 -26.31
C GLU A 158 -40.73 12.45 -27.67
N HIS A 159 -41.26 11.28 -28.03
CA HIS A 159 -41.98 11.06 -29.28
C HIS A 159 -43.38 11.69 -29.29
N GLU A 160 -44.04 11.76 -28.11
CA GLU A 160 -45.37 12.35 -27.96
C GLU A 160 -45.35 13.86 -27.68
N LEU A 161 -44.18 14.44 -27.39
CA LEU A 161 -44.06 15.86 -27.09
C LEU A 161 -44.26 16.75 -28.34
N PRO A 162 -45.23 17.68 -28.31
CA PRO A 162 -45.59 18.51 -29.47
C PRO A 162 -44.61 19.65 -29.74
N GLN A 163 -43.82 20.06 -28.74
CA GLN A 163 -42.87 21.18 -28.85
C GLN A 163 -41.43 20.71 -28.72
N ALA A 164 -40.56 21.20 -29.61
CA ALA A 164 -39.14 20.87 -29.60
C ALA A 164 -38.41 21.33 -28.32
N SER A 165 -38.87 22.42 -27.70
CA SER A 165 -38.33 22.91 -26.41
C SER A 165 -38.57 21.95 -25.25
N LEU A 166 -39.59 21.10 -25.31
CA LEU A 166 -39.87 20.12 -24.26
C LEU A 166 -38.99 18.86 -24.38
N ARG A 167 -38.46 18.59 -25.58
CA ARG A 167 -37.55 17.46 -25.83
C ARG A 167 -36.21 17.62 -25.11
N GLU A 168 -35.81 18.85 -24.81
CA GLU A 168 -34.59 19.11 -24.04
C GLU A 168 -34.67 18.46 -22.65
N TYR A 169 -35.83 18.48 -21.99
CA TYR A 169 -36.03 17.83 -20.69
C TYR A 169 -35.96 16.31 -20.78
N THR A 170 -36.57 15.69 -21.80
CA THR A 170 -36.48 14.23 -22.00
C THR A 170 -35.05 13.79 -22.33
N GLN A 171 -34.31 14.60 -23.10
CA GLN A 171 -32.90 14.34 -23.39
C GLN A 171 -32.01 14.44 -22.15
N VAL A 172 -32.30 15.35 -21.22
CA VAL A 172 -31.61 15.40 -19.92
C VAL A 172 -31.85 14.11 -19.14
N ILE A 173 -33.10 13.63 -19.06
CA ILE A 173 -33.44 12.37 -18.35
C ILE A 173 -32.71 11.18 -18.97
N ILE A 174 -32.70 11.07 -20.31
CA ILE A 174 -32.00 10.00 -21.04
C ILE A 174 -30.49 10.08 -20.76
N LYS A 175 -29.88 11.27 -20.83
CA LYS A 175 -28.46 11.47 -20.54
C LYS A 175 -28.10 11.08 -19.11
N GLU A 176 -28.93 11.42 -18.12
CA GLU A 176 -28.69 11.03 -16.73
C GLU A 176 -28.88 9.52 -16.52
N ALA A 177 -29.87 8.89 -17.17
CA ALA A 177 -30.02 7.44 -17.13
C ALA A 177 -28.80 6.72 -17.73
N ASP A 178 -28.31 7.16 -18.88
CA ASP A 178 -27.10 6.61 -19.53
C ASP A 178 -25.84 6.88 -18.69
N ARG A 179 -25.73 8.05 -18.04
CA ARG A 179 -24.64 8.37 -17.13
C ARG A 179 -24.62 7.44 -15.91
N LEU A 180 -25.78 7.19 -15.29
CA LEU A 180 -25.91 6.26 -14.17
C LEU A 180 -25.61 4.82 -14.59
N GLN A 181 -26.03 4.42 -15.80
CA GLN A 181 -25.68 3.12 -16.38
C GLN A 181 -24.16 2.97 -16.51
N LEU A 182 -23.46 4.01 -17.00
CA LEU A 182 -22.01 4.00 -17.19
C LEU A 182 -21.26 3.97 -15.85
N LEU A 183 -21.77 4.65 -14.82
CA LEU A 183 -21.27 4.53 -13.45
C LEU A 183 -21.43 3.10 -12.90
N MET A 184 -22.57 2.47 -13.18
CA MET A 184 -22.83 1.08 -12.79
C MET A 184 -21.92 0.09 -13.51
N ASP A 185 -21.65 0.31 -14.78
CA ASP A 185 -20.73 -0.52 -15.56
C ASP A 185 -19.28 -0.37 -15.10
N ARG A 186 -18.91 0.79 -14.53
CA ARG A 186 -17.60 0.97 -13.87
C ARG A 186 -17.50 0.23 -12.54
N LEU A 187 -18.60 0.09 -11.79
CA LEU A 187 -18.65 -0.72 -10.56
C LEU A 187 -18.41 -2.21 -10.84
N LEU A 188 -18.87 -2.67 -12.00
CA LEU A 188 -18.70 -4.04 -12.44
C LEU A 188 -17.38 -4.18 -13.19
N VAL A 189 -16.37 -4.75 -12.54
CA VAL A 189 -15.10 -5.08 -13.20
C VAL A 189 -15.37 -5.90 -14.48
N PRO A 190 -15.03 -5.39 -15.68
CA PRO A 190 -15.37 -6.07 -16.92
C PRO A 190 -14.74 -7.46 -16.99
N HIS A 191 -15.55 -8.48 -17.31
CA HIS A 191 -15.20 -9.90 -17.42
C HIS A 191 -14.30 -10.26 -18.62
N ARG A 192 -13.56 -9.30 -19.20
CA ARG A 192 -12.49 -9.72 -20.11
C ARG A 192 -11.43 -10.41 -19.28
N ALA A 193 -11.17 -11.69 -19.61
CA ALA A 193 -10.09 -12.44 -19.01
C ALA A 193 -8.80 -11.59 -19.10
N PRO A 194 -8.10 -11.37 -17.98
CA PRO A 194 -6.86 -10.62 -18.00
C PRO A 194 -5.86 -11.27 -18.94
N LYS A 195 -5.19 -10.45 -19.75
CA LYS A 195 -4.15 -10.91 -20.67
C LYS A 195 -2.80 -10.71 -19.99
N TYR A 196 -2.31 -11.77 -19.36
CA TYR A 196 -1.00 -11.74 -18.70
C TYR A 196 0.14 -11.91 -19.71
N GLU A 197 0.94 -10.87 -19.88
CA GLU A 197 2.10 -10.84 -20.77
C GLU A 197 3.28 -10.11 -20.10
N PRO A 198 4.53 -10.35 -20.55
CA PRO A 198 5.67 -9.54 -20.12
C PRO A 198 5.38 -8.06 -20.32
N THR A 199 5.36 -7.32 -19.21
CA THR A 199 4.96 -5.92 -19.15
C THR A 199 6.02 -5.12 -18.41
N ASN A 200 6.55 -4.09 -19.08
CA ASN A 200 7.44 -3.13 -18.46
C ASN A 200 6.64 -2.13 -17.62
N ILE A 201 6.89 -2.07 -16.31
CA ILE A 201 6.16 -1.17 -15.40
C ILE A 201 6.38 0.32 -15.74
N HIS A 202 7.54 0.70 -16.26
CA HIS A 202 7.82 2.09 -16.61
C HIS A 202 7.02 2.52 -17.84
N GLU A 203 6.74 1.64 -18.79
CA GLU A 203 5.83 1.96 -19.90
C GLU A 203 4.40 2.25 -19.41
N VAL A 204 3.93 1.48 -18.43
CA VAL A 204 2.64 1.71 -17.76
C VAL A 204 2.63 3.11 -17.14
N LEU A 205 3.67 3.44 -16.38
CA LEU A 205 3.81 4.76 -15.73
C LEU A 205 3.89 5.91 -16.73
N GLU A 206 4.64 5.75 -17.82
CA GLU A 206 4.77 6.78 -18.85
C GLU A 206 3.45 7.01 -19.60
N ARG A 207 2.67 5.94 -19.82
CA ARG A 207 1.32 6.07 -20.38
C ARG A 207 0.42 6.85 -19.43
N VAL A 208 0.43 6.53 -18.13
CA VAL A 208 -0.34 7.25 -17.11
C VAL A 208 0.09 8.72 -17.04
N ARG A 209 1.39 8.99 -16.97
CA ARG A 209 1.94 10.35 -16.96
C ARG A 209 1.46 11.17 -18.15
N SER A 210 1.49 10.58 -19.34
CA SER A 210 1.03 11.25 -20.58
C SER A 210 -0.46 11.60 -20.53
N LEU A 211 -1.29 10.69 -20.01
CA LEU A 211 -2.73 10.94 -19.84
C LEU A 211 -3.01 12.06 -18.83
N LEU A 212 -2.31 12.05 -17.69
CA LEU A 212 -2.47 13.08 -16.66
C LEU A 212 -2.04 14.47 -17.14
N LEU A 213 -0.92 14.56 -17.86
CA LEU A 213 -0.46 15.83 -18.43
C LEU A 213 -1.43 16.38 -19.48
N ALA A 214 -2.10 15.49 -20.24
CA ALA A 214 -3.13 15.90 -21.18
C ALA A 214 -4.42 16.38 -20.48
N GLU A 215 -4.77 15.77 -19.35
CA GLU A 215 -5.95 16.14 -18.54
C GLU A 215 -5.74 17.38 -17.66
N SER A 216 -4.49 17.72 -17.33
CA SER A 216 -4.15 18.84 -16.44
C SER A 216 -2.94 19.65 -16.94
N PRO A 217 -3.06 20.34 -18.08
CA PRO A 217 -1.91 20.92 -18.80
C PRO A 217 -1.21 22.11 -18.11
N GLN A 218 -1.80 22.72 -17.07
CA GLN A 218 -1.30 23.99 -16.51
C GLN A 218 -1.09 24.03 -14.99
N GLY A 219 -1.04 22.89 -14.28
CA GLY A 219 -0.94 22.93 -12.81
C GLY A 219 -0.09 21.86 -12.13
N ILE A 220 0.09 20.69 -12.72
CA ILE A 220 0.76 19.57 -12.04
C ILE A 220 2.17 19.31 -12.58
N SER A 221 3.14 19.24 -11.66
CA SER A 221 4.48 18.72 -11.94
C SER A 221 4.49 17.22 -11.68
N ILE A 222 4.88 16.42 -12.68
CA ILE A 222 5.02 14.96 -12.51
C ILE A 222 6.51 14.59 -12.58
N ARG A 223 7.08 14.26 -11.42
CA ARG A 223 8.48 13.84 -11.27
C ARG A 223 8.60 12.33 -11.45
N ARG A 224 9.65 11.92 -12.16
CA ARG A 224 10.00 10.53 -12.43
C ARG A 224 11.19 10.14 -11.54
N ASP A 225 11.04 9.08 -10.77
CA ASP A 225 12.08 8.52 -9.90
C ASP A 225 12.13 7.00 -10.09
N TYR A 226 12.51 6.58 -11.30
CA TYR A 226 12.44 5.19 -11.70
C TYR A 226 13.75 4.44 -11.44
N ASP A 227 13.63 3.22 -10.92
CA ASP A 227 14.69 2.23 -10.93
C ASP A 227 14.66 1.48 -12.28
N THR A 228 15.55 1.86 -13.20
CA THR A 228 15.62 1.28 -14.55
C THR A 228 16.21 -0.13 -14.60
N SER A 229 16.62 -0.69 -13.45
CA SER A 229 17.13 -2.06 -13.37
C SER A 229 16.04 -3.11 -13.18
N LEU A 230 14.78 -2.67 -12.97
CA LEU A 230 13.64 -3.55 -12.76
C LEU A 230 13.33 -4.38 -14.02
N PRO A 231 13.14 -5.71 -13.87
CA PRO A 231 12.72 -6.55 -14.99
C PRO A 231 11.23 -6.35 -15.29
N ASP A 232 10.80 -6.86 -16.45
CA ASP A 232 9.39 -6.96 -16.78
C ASP A 232 8.65 -7.88 -15.79
N LEU A 233 7.42 -7.51 -15.45
CA LEU A 233 6.50 -8.37 -14.71
C LEU A 233 5.56 -9.10 -15.67
N ILE A 234 5.00 -10.22 -15.24
CA ILE A 234 3.88 -10.84 -15.96
C ILE A 234 2.59 -10.16 -15.50
N GLY A 235 1.94 -9.42 -16.38
CA GLY A 235 0.81 -8.57 -16.03
C GLY A 235 -0.10 -8.26 -17.22
N ASP A 236 -1.34 -7.85 -16.94
CA ASP A 236 -2.22 -7.21 -17.91
C ASP A 236 -1.93 -5.70 -17.92
N ARG A 237 -1.22 -5.26 -18.96
CA ARG A 237 -0.79 -3.87 -19.13
C ARG A 237 -1.94 -2.86 -19.02
N GLU A 238 -3.09 -3.15 -19.62
CA GLU A 238 -4.23 -2.22 -19.61
C GLU A 238 -4.86 -2.12 -18.22
N LYS A 239 -4.95 -3.23 -17.48
CA LYS A 239 -5.43 -3.22 -16.10
C LYS A 239 -4.47 -2.50 -15.16
N LEU A 240 -3.17 -2.67 -15.35
CA LEU A 240 -2.14 -1.94 -14.59
C LEU A 240 -2.21 -0.44 -14.87
N ILE A 241 -2.35 -0.03 -16.14
CA ILE A 241 -2.59 1.38 -16.51
C ILE A 241 -3.81 1.92 -15.77
N GLN A 242 -4.94 1.20 -15.78
CA GLN A 242 -6.16 1.64 -15.09
C GLN A 242 -5.97 1.77 -13.58
N ALA A 243 -5.30 0.82 -12.94
CA ALA A 243 -5.05 0.85 -11.50
C ALA A 243 -4.21 2.07 -11.10
N VAL A 244 -3.08 2.27 -11.77
CA VAL A 244 -2.17 3.40 -11.50
C VAL A 244 -2.86 4.73 -11.83
N LEU A 245 -3.60 4.81 -12.94
CA LEU A 245 -4.32 6.02 -13.33
C LEU A 245 -5.39 6.41 -12.32
N ASN A 246 -6.13 5.44 -11.76
CA ASN A 246 -7.14 5.72 -10.74
C ASN A 246 -6.52 6.33 -9.47
N ILE A 247 -5.39 5.80 -9.02
CA ILE A 247 -4.68 6.33 -7.84
C ILE A 247 -4.11 7.71 -8.16
N ALA A 248 -3.41 7.85 -9.29
CA ALA A 248 -2.76 9.09 -9.67
C ALA A 248 -3.76 10.22 -9.95
N ARG A 249 -4.92 9.93 -10.58
CA ARG A 249 -5.99 10.93 -10.73
C ARG A 249 -6.54 11.39 -9.40
N ASN A 250 -6.71 10.49 -8.43
CA ASN A 250 -7.16 10.87 -7.09
C ASN A 250 -6.19 11.85 -6.42
N ALA A 251 -4.88 11.61 -6.58
CA ALA A 251 -3.83 12.52 -6.13
C ALA A 251 -3.90 13.89 -6.84
N VAL A 252 -3.98 13.91 -8.19
CA VAL A 252 -4.12 15.16 -8.97
C VAL A 252 -5.33 15.96 -8.51
N GLN A 253 -6.47 15.30 -8.35
CA GLN A 253 -7.69 15.95 -7.92
C GLN A 253 -7.60 16.42 -6.45
N ALA A 254 -6.83 15.75 -5.58
CA ALA A 254 -6.59 16.19 -4.20
C ALA A 254 -5.82 17.49 -4.12
N MET A 255 -4.93 17.67 -5.07
CA MET A 255 -4.15 18.87 -5.26
C MET A 255 -4.90 19.94 -6.07
N GLU A 256 -6.19 19.74 -6.39
CA GLU A 256 -6.97 20.64 -7.26
C GLU A 256 -6.28 20.92 -8.60
N GLY A 257 -5.57 19.91 -9.13
CA GLY A 257 -4.78 20.02 -10.35
C GLY A 257 -3.47 20.79 -10.21
N LYS A 258 -3.08 21.22 -8.99
CA LYS A 258 -1.88 22.02 -8.72
C LYS A 258 -0.98 21.41 -7.65
N GLY A 259 0.21 20.96 -8.01
CA GLY A 259 1.16 20.38 -7.05
C GLY A 259 2.23 19.52 -7.69
N GLU A 260 2.85 18.67 -6.88
CA GLU A 260 3.86 17.70 -7.31
C GLU A 260 3.36 16.27 -7.10
N LEU A 261 3.43 15.47 -8.16
CA LEU A 261 3.22 14.04 -8.14
C LEU A 261 4.55 13.34 -8.46
N ILE A 262 5.00 12.44 -7.61
CA ILE A 262 6.20 11.63 -7.83
C ILE A 262 5.76 10.21 -8.15
N LEU A 263 6.21 9.71 -9.30
CA LEU A 263 6.11 8.30 -9.66
C LEU A 263 7.47 7.65 -9.41
N ARG A 264 7.54 6.78 -8.41
CA ARG A 264 8.78 6.13 -7.98
C ARG A 264 8.68 4.61 -8.13
N THR A 265 9.76 3.98 -8.58
CA THR A 265 9.86 2.50 -8.59
C THR A 265 11.13 2.04 -7.90
N ARG A 266 11.06 0.92 -7.17
CA ARG A 266 12.19 0.26 -6.53
C ARG A 266 11.99 -1.26 -6.55
N ALA A 267 13.08 -2.01 -6.48
CA ALA A 267 13.02 -3.43 -6.16
C ALA A 267 12.86 -3.61 -4.64
N GLU A 268 11.81 -4.30 -4.22
CA GLU A 268 11.58 -4.68 -2.82
C GLU A 268 11.87 -6.17 -2.68
N ARG A 269 12.69 -6.56 -1.70
CA ARG A 269 13.15 -7.95 -1.54
C ARG A 269 12.39 -8.65 -0.43
N GLN A 270 12.20 -9.97 -0.57
CA GLN A 270 11.61 -10.82 0.46
C GLN A 270 10.19 -10.40 0.89
N VAL A 271 9.36 -10.02 -0.08
CA VAL A 271 7.98 -9.58 0.17
C VAL A 271 7.07 -10.79 0.28
N THR A 272 6.20 -10.82 1.29
CA THR A 272 5.09 -11.77 1.35
C THR A 272 3.83 -11.09 0.84
N LEU A 273 3.19 -11.67 -0.17
CA LEU A 273 1.92 -11.21 -0.75
C LEU A 273 0.99 -12.42 -0.87
N ALA A 274 -0.29 -12.28 -0.47
CA ALA A 274 -1.30 -13.33 -0.60
C ALA A 274 -0.84 -14.72 -0.11
N LYS A 275 -0.26 -14.79 1.10
CA LYS A 275 0.29 -16.03 1.71
C LYS A 275 1.49 -16.67 0.96
N LYS A 276 2.05 -16.04 -0.08
CA LYS A 276 3.24 -16.50 -0.83
C LYS A 276 4.42 -15.55 -0.63
N ARG A 277 5.60 -16.10 -0.35
CA ARG A 277 6.85 -15.34 -0.23
C ARG A 277 7.50 -15.19 -1.61
N TYR A 278 7.78 -13.96 -2.00
CA TYR A 278 8.44 -13.60 -3.24
C TYR A 278 9.85 -13.09 -2.95
N ARG A 279 10.83 -13.51 -3.75
CA ARG A 279 12.22 -13.07 -3.59
C ARG A 279 12.37 -11.58 -3.88
N VAL A 280 11.65 -11.09 -4.89
CA VAL A 280 11.62 -9.70 -5.32
C VAL A 280 10.19 -9.34 -5.73
N ALA A 281 9.79 -8.11 -5.46
CA ALA A 281 8.60 -7.46 -5.97
C ALA A 281 8.97 -6.07 -6.49
N ILE A 282 8.19 -5.55 -7.42
CA ILE A 282 8.25 -4.14 -7.78
C ILE A 282 7.48 -3.37 -6.70
N LYS A 283 8.15 -2.40 -6.09
CA LYS A 283 7.53 -1.38 -5.25
C LYS A 283 7.34 -0.13 -6.07
N LEU A 284 6.09 0.15 -6.39
CA LEU A 284 5.65 1.33 -7.11
C LEU A 284 5.04 2.30 -6.10
N GLN A 285 5.55 3.52 -6.03
CA GLN A 285 5.01 4.56 -5.15
C GLN A 285 4.46 5.71 -5.99
N ILE A 286 3.25 6.14 -5.64
CA ILE A 286 2.59 7.33 -6.18
C ILE A 286 2.46 8.30 -5.01
N ILE A 287 3.28 9.35 -5.04
CA ILE A 287 3.45 10.29 -3.91
C ILE A 287 2.96 11.66 -4.33
N ASP A 288 2.06 12.27 -3.55
CA ASP A 288 1.59 13.63 -3.75
C ASP A 288 1.82 14.52 -2.53
N ASN A 289 1.89 15.82 -2.77
CA ASN A 289 2.00 16.85 -1.74
C ASN A 289 0.67 17.53 -1.42
N GLY A 290 -0.45 16.81 -1.60
CA GLY A 290 -1.79 17.31 -1.34
C GLY A 290 -2.14 17.40 0.16
N PRO A 291 -3.40 17.73 0.48
CA PRO A 291 -3.86 17.97 1.87
C PRO A 291 -3.90 16.71 2.75
N GLY A 292 -3.62 15.53 2.20
CA GLY A 292 -3.74 14.26 2.91
C GLY A 292 -5.16 13.69 2.89
N ILE A 293 -5.30 12.52 3.52
CA ILE A 293 -6.57 11.81 3.70
C ILE A 293 -7.10 12.11 5.11
N PRO A 294 -8.36 12.56 5.25
CA PRO A 294 -8.98 12.76 6.55
C PRO A 294 -8.99 11.47 7.40
N PRO A 295 -8.71 11.55 8.72
CA PRO A 295 -8.61 10.37 9.59
C PRO A 295 -9.87 9.50 9.64
N ASP A 296 -11.04 10.12 9.49
CA ASP A 296 -12.36 9.48 9.55
C ASP A 296 -12.64 8.54 8.36
N ILE A 297 -11.99 8.76 7.22
CA ILE A 297 -12.13 7.91 6.03
C ILE A 297 -10.91 7.05 5.74
N HIS A 298 -9.79 7.25 6.45
CA HIS A 298 -8.50 6.60 6.19
C HIS A 298 -8.63 5.07 6.06
N ASP A 299 -9.28 4.41 7.01
CA ASP A 299 -9.43 2.95 7.02
C ASP A 299 -10.45 2.42 6.00
N ARG A 300 -11.18 3.33 5.35
CA ARG A 300 -12.29 3.03 4.45
C ARG A 300 -12.06 3.51 3.02
N ILE A 301 -10.90 4.08 2.71
CA ILE A 301 -10.63 4.67 1.38
C ILE A 301 -10.72 3.68 0.21
N PHE A 302 -10.55 2.39 0.48
CA PHE A 302 -10.69 1.34 -0.53
C PHE A 302 -12.12 0.79 -0.64
N TYR A 303 -13.03 1.20 0.25
CA TYR A 303 -14.41 0.74 0.21
C TYR A 303 -15.17 1.47 -0.91
N PRO A 304 -16.03 0.76 -1.65
CA PRO A 304 -16.80 1.38 -2.73
C PRO A 304 -17.58 2.59 -2.24
N LEU A 305 -17.66 3.62 -3.08
CA LEU A 305 -18.45 4.85 -2.86
C LEU A 305 -17.96 5.72 -1.70
N VAL A 306 -16.82 5.41 -1.08
CA VAL A 306 -16.19 6.27 -0.08
C VAL A 306 -15.36 7.33 -0.79
N SER A 307 -15.67 8.60 -0.52
CA SER A 307 -14.98 9.76 -1.09
C SER A 307 -14.95 10.88 -0.06
N GLY A 308 -13.79 11.54 0.09
CA GLY A 308 -13.67 12.77 0.87
C GLY A 308 -14.18 14.02 0.15
N ARG A 309 -14.79 13.89 -1.03
CA ARG A 309 -15.27 15.00 -1.87
C ARG A 309 -16.67 14.76 -2.42
N ALA A 310 -17.41 15.87 -2.57
CA ALA A 310 -18.80 15.90 -3.03
C ALA A 310 -19.02 15.35 -4.46
N GLU A 311 -18.07 15.54 -5.38
CA GLU A 311 -18.18 15.07 -6.77
C GLU A 311 -17.42 13.75 -7.06
N GLY A 312 -16.73 13.19 -6.07
CA GLY A 312 -15.95 11.97 -6.23
C GLY A 312 -16.84 10.73 -6.21
N SER A 313 -16.78 9.89 -7.24
CA SER A 313 -17.57 8.64 -7.28
C SER A 313 -17.17 7.61 -6.21
N GLY A 314 -15.99 7.75 -5.60
CA GLY A 314 -15.48 6.81 -4.59
C GLY A 314 -15.16 5.41 -5.14
N LEU A 315 -15.03 5.25 -6.47
CA LEU A 315 -14.82 3.93 -7.10
C LEU A 315 -13.38 3.67 -7.55
N GLY A 316 -12.59 4.73 -7.73
CA GLY A 316 -11.26 4.64 -8.32
C GLY A 316 -10.33 3.73 -7.52
N LEU A 317 -10.25 3.91 -6.19
CA LEU A 317 -9.35 3.13 -5.34
C LEU A 317 -9.80 1.68 -5.20
N THR A 318 -11.11 1.42 -5.11
CA THR A 318 -11.65 0.05 -5.09
C THR A 318 -11.30 -0.72 -6.37
N LEU A 319 -11.44 -0.07 -7.53
CA LEU A 319 -11.05 -0.67 -8.81
C LEU A 319 -9.54 -0.90 -8.89
N ALA A 320 -8.74 0.08 -8.46
CA ALA A 320 -7.29 -0.07 -8.40
C ALA A 320 -6.92 -1.28 -7.54
N GLN A 321 -7.50 -1.40 -6.34
CA GLN A 321 -7.27 -2.54 -5.45
C GLN A 321 -7.66 -3.86 -6.12
N THR A 322 -8.79 -3.92 -6.82
CA THR A 322 -9.22 -5.13 -7.51
C THR A 322 -8.23 -5.56 -8.59
N PHE A 323 -7.76 -4.62 -9.42
CA PHE A 323 -6.79 -4.93 -10.47
C PHE A 323 -5.44 -5.34 -9.89
N ILE A 324 -4.96 -4.69 -8.82
CA ILE A 324 -3.71 -5.07 -8.17
C ILE A 324 -3.82 -6.45 -7.52
N THR A 325 -4.94 -6.77 -6.86
CA THR A 325 -5.18 -8.11 -6.29
C THR A 325 -5.21 -9.19 -7.38
N GLN A 326 -5.77 -8.91 -8.56
CA GLN A 326 -5.72 -9.83 -9.71
C GLN A 326 -4.29 -10.14 -10.15
N HIS A 327 -3.36 -9.21 -9.95
CA HIS A 327 -1.92 -9.38 -10.20
C HIS A 327 -1.16 -9.95 -8.99
N HIS A 328 -1.86 -10.51 -8.00
CA HIS A 328 -1.29 -11.01 -6.74
C HIS A 328 -0.51 -9.93 -5.96
N GLY A 329 -0.81 -8.66 -6.22
CA GLY A 329 -0.21 -7.53 -5.56
C GLY A 329 -1.00 -7.04 -4.36
N MET A 330 -0.49 -5.97 -3.75
CA MET A 330 -1.14 -5.28 -2.64
C MET A 330 -1.01 -3.76 -2.82
N ILE A 331 -1.97 -3.01 -2.27
CA ILE A 331 -1.90 -1.54 -2.19
C ILE A 331 -1.93 -1.14 -0.71
N GLU A 332 -0.97 -0.31 -0.33
CA GLU A 332 -0.89 0.35 0.97
C GLU A 332 -0.99 1.86 0.79
N CYS A 333 -1.44 2.56 1.83
CA CYS A 333 -1.52 4.01 1.83
C CYS A 333 -0.99 4.54 3.15
N GLU A 334 -0.06 5.49 3.07
CA GLU A 334 0.38 6.32 4.18
C GLU A 334 0.05 7.77 3.85
N SER A 335 -0.65 8.48 4.73
CA SER A 335 -1.09 9.84 4.44
C SER A 335 -0.97 10.76 5.65
N ARG A 336 -0.44 11.94 5.40
CA ARG A 336 -0.44 13.10 6.29
C ARG A 336 -0.60 14.38 5.46
N PRO A 337 -1.02 15.50 6.05
CA PRO A 337 -1.07 16.77 5.32
C PRO A 337 0.28 17.12 4.67
N GLY A 338 0.25 17.44 3.38
CA GLY A 338 1.44 17.72 2.58
C GLY A 338 2.17 16.48 2.06
N HIS A 339 1.72 15.26 2.37
CA HIS A 339 2.32 14.03 1.89
C HIS A 339 1.37 12.82 1.94
N THR A 340 0.91 12.35 0.78
CA THR A 340 0.22 11.05 0.64
C THR A 340 1.03 10.13 -0.25
N CYS A 341 1.25 8.90 0.19
CA CYS A 341 1.98 7.89 -0.56
C CYS A 341 1.13 6.61 -0.68
N PHE A 342 0.69 6.32 -1.90
CA PHE A 342 0.17 5.01 -2.24
C PHE A 342 1.31 4.11 -2.70
N THR A 343 1.48 2.97 -2.04
CA THR A 343 2.49 1.97 -2.38
C THR A 343 1.80 0.74 -2.98
N ILE A 344 2.10 0.43 -4.24
CA ILE A 344 1.68 -0.80 -4.91
C ILE A 344 2.86 -1.78 -4.91
N LEU A 345 2.65 -2.98 -4.38
CA LEU A 345 3.59 -4.08 -4.43
C LEU A 345 3.12 -5.10 -5.47
N LEU A 346 3.93 -5.34 -6.50
CA LEU A 346 3.66 -6.31 -7.55
C LEU A 346 4.72 -7.40 -7.54
N PRO A 347 4.36 -8.68 -7.35
CA PRO A 347 5.34 -9.75 -7.30
C PRO A 347 6.04 -9.92 -8.63
N LEU A 348 7.37 -10.10 -8.60
CA LEU A 348 8.10 -10.62 -9.72
C LEU A 348 8.18 -12.14 -9.56
N GLU A 349 7.42 -12.86 -10.37
CA GLU A 349 7.62 -14.30 -10.46
C GLU A 349 9.00 -14.57 -11.05
N SER A 350 9.77 -15.41 -10.37
CA SER A 350 11.08 -15.85 -10.86
C SER A 350 10.87 -16.81 -12.04
N THR A 351 10.47 -16.29 -13.19
CA THR A 351 10.64 -17.00 -14.46
C THR A 351 12.12 -16.93 -14.82
N ALA A 352 12.91 -17.85 -14.24
CA ALA A 352 14.02 -18.39 -15.00
C ALA A 352 13.40 -18.90 -16.30
N TYR A 353 13.72 -18.25 -17.43
CA TYR A 353 13.25 -18.55 -18.77
C TYR A 353 13.09 -20.06 -18.99
N THR A 354 11.88 -20.55 -18.82
CA THR A 354 11.54 -21.93 -19.19
C THR A 354 10.73 -21.81 -20.47
N THR A 355 11.46 -21.84 -21.57
CA THR A 355 10.96 -22.16 -22.90
C THR A 355 10.27 -23.52 -22.82
N LYS A 356 8.97 -23.54 -22.55
CA LYS A 356 8.14 -24.69 -22.89
C LYS A 356 6.81 -24.20 -23.45
N GLN A 357 6.75 -24.27 -24.78
CA GLN A 357 5.51 -24.52 -25.50
C GLN A 357 4.71 -25.60 -24.76
N VAL A 358 3.42 -25.34 -24.53
CA VAL A 358 2.45 -26.40 -24.28
C VAL A 358 1.52 -26.41 -25.49
N PRO A 359 1.41 -27.54 -26.22
CA PRO A 359 0.54 -27.66 -27.38
C PRO A 359 -0.92 -27.83 -26.97
N LEU A 360 -1.80 -27.27 -27.81
CA LEU A 360 -3.24 -27.45 -28.01
C LEU A 360 -4.11 -27.92 -26.83
#